data_AF-A0A9D5VZ93-F1
#
_entry.id   AF-A0A9D5VZ93-F1
#
_cell.length_a   1.000
_cell.length_b   1.000
_cell.length_c   1.000
_cell.angle_alpha   90.00
_cell.angle_beta   90.00
_cell.angle_gamma   90.00
#
_symmetry.space_group_name_H-M   'P 1'
#
loop_
_entity.id
_entity.type
_entity.pdbx_description
1 polymer ?
#
loop_
_entity_poly.entity_id
_entity_poly.type
_entity_poly.pdbx_seq_one_letter_code
_entity_poly.pdbx_strand_id
1 'polypeptide(L)'
;PADLTLIKEIINTTDNIPDTNSTKNVFKLKYANAKDVENVLNVIFFNKKQVADGKGKPVENTSIQVGSSITSDRASNSIIVSGDREFYTQVQELIKSLDIERDQVYVETLILEATLEKASNF
;
A
#
# COMPACT_ATOMS: atom_id res chain seq x y z
N PRO A 1 42.60 33.21 15.39
CA PRO A 1 41.71 32.67 16.45
C PRO A 1 40.20 32.76 16.12
N ALA A 2 39.78 33.61 15.17
CA ALA A 2 38.37 33.74 14.74
C ALA A 2 37.87 32.55 13.89
N ASP A 3 38.73 31.95 13.05
CA ASP A 3 38.33 30.86 12.14
C ASP A 3 37.95 29.56 12.87
N LEU A 4 38.53 29.33 14.05
CA LEU A 4 38.21 28.14 14.87
C LEU A 4 36.81 28.22 15.49
N THR A 5 36.26 29.42 15.66
CA THR A 5 34.89 29.62 16.15
C THR A 5 33.88 29.31 15.04
N LEU A 6 34.16 29.78 13.82
CA LEU A 6 33.35 29.53 12.63
C LEU A 6 33.31 28.04 12.28
N ILE A 7 34.47 27.36 12.35
CA ILE A 7 34.58 25.92 12.12
C ILE A 7 33.80 25.13 13.18
N LYS A 8 33.87 25.52 14.46
CA LYS A 8 33.07 24.89 15.52
C LYS A 8 31.57 25.04 15.31
N GLU A 9 31.13 26.20 14.83
CA GLU A 9 29.72 26.47 14.53
C GLU A 9 29.19 25.63 13.35
N ILE A 10 29.98 25.52 12.28
CA ILE A 10 29.66 24.69 11.11
C ILE A 10 29.62 23.19 11.47
N ILE A 11 30.55 22.73 12.33
CA ILE A 11 30.56 21.35 12.83
C ILE A 11 29.30 21.07 13.67
N ASN A 12 28.91 21.98 14.55
CA ASN A 12 27.74 21.80 15.42
C ASN A 12 26.40 21.86 14.66
N THR A 13 26.34 22.58 13.54
CA THR A 13 25.16 22.60 12.64
C THR A 13 25.10 21.41 11.69
N THR A 14 26.22 20.72 11.45
CA THR A 14 26.29 19.55 10.56
C THR A 14 26.08 18.22 11.32
N ASP A 15 26.38 18.18 12.63
CA ASP A 15 26.22 16.97 13.46
C ASP A 15 24.78 16.72 13.94
N ASN A 16 23.86 17.63 13.63
CA ASN A 16 22.44 17.30 13.65
C ASN A 16 22.10 16.69 12.29
N ILE A 17 22.50 15.44 12.07
CA ILE A 17 21.78 14.59 11.12
C ILE A 17 20.39 14.48 11.73
N PRO A 18 19.32 15.12 11.19
CA PRO A 18 18.00 14.73 11.62
C PRO A 18 17.91 13.27 11.20
N ASP A 19 17.94 12.39 12.20
CA ASP A 19 17.51 11.01 12.06
C ASP A 19 16.25 11.10 11.23
N THR A 20 16.32 10.63 9.99
CA THR A 20 15.28 10.85 9.01
C THR A 20 14.11 10.07 9.59
N ASN A 21 13.21 10.77 10.28
CA ASN A 21 12.22 10.22 11.22
C ASN A 21 11.12 9.41 10.50
N SER A 22 11.47 8.72 9.42
CA SER A 22 10.72 7.62 8.80
C SER A 22 10.61 6.48 9.81
N THR A 23 9.77 6.71 10.82
CA THR A 23 9.42 5.74 11.83
C THR A 23 8.71 4.60 11.13
N LYS A 24 9.30 3.41 11.18
CA LYS A 24 8.75 2.21 10.57
C LYS A 24 7.73 1.61 11.52
N ASN A 25 6.49 1.47 11.06
CA ASN A 25 5.43 0.84 11.83
C ASN A 25 4.87 -0.37 11.08
N VAL A 26 4.45 -1.38 11.85
CA VAL A 26 3.95 -2.65 11.31
C VAL A 26 2.50 -2.84 11.73
N PHE A 27 1.62 -3.05 10.75
CA PHE A 27 0.20 -3.35 10.94
C PHE A 27 -0.08 -4.80 10.59
N LYS A 28 -0.57 -5.59 11.54
CA LYS A 28 -1.02 -6.96 11.30
C LYS A 28 -2.48 -6.94 10.84
N LEU A 29 -2.76 -7.59 9.71
CA LEU A 29 -4.11 -7.70 9.15
C LEU A 29 -4.78 -9.00 9.61
N LYS A 30 -6.09 -8.94 9.85
CA LYS A 30 -6.90 -10.06 10.35
C LYS A 30 -7.73 -10.75 9.28
N TYR A 31 -8.37 -9.97 8.41
CA TYR A 31 -9.34 -10.44 7.42
C TYR A 31 -8.88 -10.20 5.98
N ALA A 32 -8.17 -9.10 5.73
CA ALA A 32 -7.66 -8.74 4.42
C ALA A 32 -6.26 -9.34 4.15
N ASN A 33 -5.97 -9.58 2.86
CA ASN A 33 -4.64 -10.00 2.42
C ASN A 33 -3.70 -8.80 2.30
N ALA A 34 -2.50 -8.90 2.88
CA ALA A 34 -1.51 -7.84 2.86
C ALA A 34 -1.11 -7.39 1.45
N LYS A 35 -1.07 -8.30 0.47
CA LYS A 35 -0.69 -7.95 -0.90
C LYS A 35 -1.75 -7.08 -1.58
N ASP A 36 -3.02 -7.40 -1.38
CA ASP A 36 -4.13 -6.68 -1.97
C ASP A 36 -4.27 -5.29 -1.33
N VAL A 37 -4.15 -5.22 -0.01
CA VAL A 37 -4.18 -3.96 0.73
C VAL A 37 -3.03 -3.05 0.32
N GLU A 38 -1.81 -3.57 0.18
CA GLU A 38 -0.65 -2.80 -0.33
C GLU A 38 -0.94 -2.19 -1.71
N ASN A 39 -1.51 -2.94 -2.63
CA ASN A 39 -1.82 -2.43 -3.97
C ASN A 39 -2.83 -1.27 -3.91
N VAL A 40 -3.89 -1.42 -3.11
CA VAL A 40 -4.90 -0.37 -2.92
C VAL A 40 -4.29 0.87 -2.29
N LEU A 41 -3.50 0.71 -1.22
CA LEU A 41 -2.81 1.81 -0.55
C LEU A 41 -1.84 2.51 -1.52
N ASN A 42 -1.09 1.76 -2.33
CA ASN A 42 -0.17 2.35 -3.30
C ASN A 42 -0.89 3.14 -4.40
N VAL A 43 -2.07 2.70 -4.84
CA VAL A 43 -2.89 3.45 -5.80
C VAL A 43 -3.41 4.76 -5.20
N ILE A 44 -3.84 4.73 -3.93
CA ILE A 44 -4.40 5.91 -3.26
C ILE A 44 -3.30 6.93 -2.93
N PHE A 45 -2.19 6.48 -2.33
CA PHE A 45 -1.15 7.36 -1.80
C PHE A 45 -0.07 7.72 -2.81
N PHE A 46 0.35 6.77 -3.65
CA PHE A 46 1.41 7.01 -4.63
C PHE A 46 0.90 7.21 -6.04
N ASN A 47 -0.43 7.18 -6.23
CA ASN A 47 -1.17 7.45 -7.47
C ASN A 47 -0.29 7.20 -8.71
N LYS A 48 0.20 5.96 -8.83
CA LYS A 48 1.08 5.58 -9.92
C LYS A 48 0.25 5.62 -11.18
N LYS A 49 0.18 6.78 -11.84
CA LYS A 49 0.01 6.84 -13.28
C LYS A 49 1.24 6.17 -13.87
N GLN A 50 1.16 4.85 -14.00
CA GLN A 50 1.99 4.12 -14.93
C GLN A 50 1.60 4.63 -16.32
N VAL A 51 2.29 5.68 -16.76
CA VAL A 51 2.37 6.01 -18.18
C VAL A 51 3.30 4.97 -18.77
N ALA A 52 2.75 3.79 -19.06
CA ALA A 52 3.35 2.89 -20.02
C ALA A 52 3.08 3.50 -21.39
N ASP A 53 3.99 4.35 -21.86
CA ASP A 53 4.13 4.58 -23.29
C ASP A 53 5.57 4.32 -23.70
N GLY A 54 5.70 3.61 -24.82
CA GLY A 54 6.96 3.10 -25.33
C GLY A 54 7.93 4.23 -25.63
N LYS A 55 9.20 3.99 -25.28
CA LYS A 55 10.37 4.80 -25.68
C LYS A 55 10.41 6.23 -25.12
N GLY A 56 11.12 6.36 -24.00
CA GLY A 56 11.77 7.62 -23.65
C GLY A 56 11.75 7.89 -22.17
N LYS A 57 12.92 7.69 -21.54
CA LYS A 57 13.39 8.19 -20.24
C LYS A 57 12.38 8.15 -19.07
N PRO A 58 12.66 7.42 -17.96
CA PRO A 58 11.77 7.43 -16.82
C PRO A 58 11.64 8.87 -16.30
N VAL A 59 10.47 9.45 -16.52
CA VAL A 59 10.11 10.72 -15.93
C VAL A 59 9.76 10.41 -14.48
N GLU A 60 10.69 10.70 -13.58
CA GLU A 60 10.44 10.80 -12.13
C GLU A 60 9.47 11.97 -11.87
N ASN A 61 8.20 11.80 -12.22
CA ASN A 61 7.13 12.60 -11.62
C ASN A 61 6.72 11.91 -10.33
N THR A 62 7.62 12.04 -9.39
CA THR A 62 7.59 11.46 -8.07
C THR A 62 7.29 12.65 -7.15
N SER A 63 6.00 12.94 -6.96
CA SER A 63 5.57 13.54 -5.70
C SER A 63 5.59 12.47 -4.60
N ILE A 64 6.66 11.66 -4.56
CA ILE A 64 6.99 10.84 -3.41
C ILE A 64 7.33 11.88 -2.36
N GLN A 65 6.52 11.95 -1.30
CA GLN A 65 6.99 12.45 -0.03
C GLN A 65 8.29 11.70 0.25
N VAL A 66 9.42 12.35 0.00
CA VAL A 66 10.76 11.75 0.05
C VAL A 66 10.93 11.16 1.45
N GLY A 67 10.77 9.83 1.58
CA GLY A 67 10.80 9.13 2.87
C GLY A 67 9.56 8.31 3.22
N SER A 68 8.49 8.35 2.42
CA SER A 68 7.27 7.53 2.64
C SER A 68 7.24 6.30 1.71
N SER A 69 7.12 5.11 2.28
CA SER A 69 7.02 3.83 1.55
C SER A 69 6.05 2.87 2.25
N ILE A 70 5.23 2.17 1.47
CA ILE A 70 4.33 1.11 1.95
C ILE A 70 4.80 -0.21 1.33
N THR A 71 4.92 -1.26 2.14
CA THR A 71 5.32 -2.60 1.68
C THR A 71 4.55 -3.67 2.44
N SER A 72 4.17 -4.75 1.75
CA SER A 72 3.55 -5.92 2.40
C SER A 72 4.57 -7.00 2.77
N ASP A 73 4.43 -7.57 3.97
CA ASP A 73 5.02 -8.87 4.32
C ASP A 73 3.95 -9.95 4.19
N ARG A 74 4.16 -10.83 3.20
CA ARG A 74 3.25 -11.95 2.91
C ARG A 74 3.36 -13.08 3.93
N ALA A 75 4.52 -13.27 4.56
CA ALA A 75 4.72 -14.35 5.51
C ALA A 75 3.97 -14.09 6.83
N SER A 76 3.93 -12.83 7.27
CA SER A 76 3.24 -12.41 8.50
C SER A 76 1.87 -11.77 8.28
N ASN A 77 1.37 -11.73 7.03
CA ASN A 77 0.17 -10.99 6.62
C ASN A 77 0.11 -9.57 7.23
N SER A 78 1.17 -8.78 7.00
CA SER A 78 1.33 -7.47 7.63
C SER A 78 1.69 -6.38 6.61
N ILE A 79 1.30 -5.14 6.90
CA ILE A 79 1.70 -3.95 6.13
C ILE A 79 2.75 -3.19 6.93
N ILE A 80 3.88 -2.92 6.30
CA ILE A 80 4.98 -2.11 6.83
C ILE A 80 4.88 -0.74 6.19
N VAL A 81 4.79 0.30 7.04
CA VAL A 81 4.69 1.69 6.61
C VAL A 81 5.89 2.44 7.16
N SER A 82 6.63 3.09 6.28
CA SER A 82 7.70 4.03 6.63
C SER A 82 7.26 5.40 6.13
N GLY A 83 7.42 6.45 6.92
CA GLY A 83 7.06 7.81 6.53
C GLY A 83 6.74 8.70 7.73
N ASP A 84 6.14 9.85 7.45
CA ASP A 84 5.77 10.84 8.47
C ASP A 84 4.61 10.38 9.37
N ARG A 85 4.48 10.98 10.55
CA ARG A 85 3.41 10.67 11.51
C ARG A 85 2.01 10.91 10.95
N GLU A 86 1.85 11.92 10.12
CA GLU A 86 0.57 12.21 9.45
C GLU A 86 0.21 11.10 8.46
N PHE A 87 1.17 10.69 7.63
CA PHE A 87 1.01 9.58 6.68
C PHE A 87 0.65 8.27 7.40
N TYR A 88 1.33 7.98 8.50
CA TYR A 88 1.01 6.83 9.36
C TYR A 88 -0.45 6.85 9.85
N THR A 89 -0.95 8.01 10.29
CA THR A 89 -2.31 8.14 10.81
C THR A 89 -3.35 7.90 9.73
N GLN A 90 -3.13 8.45 8.53
CA GLN A 90 -4.02 8.25 7.37
C GLN A 90 -4.04 6.78 6.92
N VAL A 91 -2.88 6.13 6.84
CA VAL A 91 -2.78 4.70 6.47
C VAL A 91 -3.44 3.82 7.52
N GLN A 92 -3.28 4.14 8.81
CA GLN A 92 -3.92 3.40 9.90
C GLN A 92 -5.45 3.44 9.81
N GLU A 93 -6.03 4.61 9.54
CA GLU A 93 -7.48 4.74 9.38
C GLU A 93 -7.98 3.94 8.18
N LEU A 94 -7.28 4.03 7.06
CA LEU A 94 -7.65 3.29 5.85
C LEU A 94 -7.53 1.77 6.02
N ILE A 95 -6.48 1.29 6.69
CA ILE A 95 -6.33 -0.13 7.03
C ILE A 95 -7.51 -0.61 7.88
N LYS A 96 -7.95 0.18 8.88
CA LYS A 96 -9.11 -0.17 9.71
C LYS A 96 -10.41 -0.28 8.89
N SER A 97 -10.57 0.55 7.86
CA SER A 97 -11.74 0.49 6.97
C SER A 97 -11.68 -0.66 5.97
N LEU A 98 -10.49 -1.11 5.57
CA LEU A 98 -10.31 -2.21 4.61
C LEU A 98 -10.27 -3.60 5.27
N ASP A 99 -9.76 -3.70 6.49
CA ASP A 99 -9.62 -4.94 7.25
C ASP A 99 -10.89 -5.23 8.06
N ILE A 100 -12.01 -5.43 7.36
CA ILE A 100 -13.31 -5.79 7.93
C ILE A 100 -13.65 -7.26 7.64
N GLU A 101 -14.51 -7.84 8.47
CA GLU A 101 -15.08 -9.17 8.23
C GLU A 101 -15.91 -9.14 6.94
N ARG A 102 -15.76 -10.18 6.11
CA ARG A 102 -16.47 -10.32 4.84
C ARG A 102 -17.59 -11.32 4.98
N ASP A 103 -18.80 -10.94 4.58
CA ASP A 103 -19.94 -11.84 4.55
C ASP A 103 -19.71 -12.97 3.54
N GLN A 104 -19.98 -14.20 3.96
CA GLN A 104 -19.91 -15.36 3.07
C GLN A 104 -21.28 -15.55 2.40
N VAL A 105 -21.28 -15.69 1.07
CA VAL A 105 -22.50 -15.95 0.29
C VAL A 105 -22.57 -17.44 -0.06
N TYR A 106 -23.61 -18.12 0.43
CA TYR A 106 -23.92 -19.50 0.05
C TYR A 106 -24.92 -19.52 -1.09
N VAL A 107 -24.54 -20.09 -2.23
CA VAL A 107 -25.41 -20.20 -3.42
C VAL A 107 -25.73 -21.66 -3.67
N GLU A 108 -27.01 -22.03 -3.53
CA GLU A 108 -27.52 -23.35 -3.89
C GLU A 108 -28.28 -23.24 -5.22
N THR A 109 -27.98 -24.15 -6.16
CA THR A 109 -28.67 -24.23 -7.44
C THR A 109 -29.07 -25.67 -7.72
N LEU A 110 -30.34 -25.88 -8.08
CA LEU A 110 -30.86 -27.14 -8.57
C LEU A 110 -31.10 -27.01 -10.07
N ILE A 111 -30.36 -27.78 -10.86
CA ILE A 111 -30.50 -27.81 -12.32
C ILE A 111 -31.31 -29.04 -12.69
N LEU A 112 -32.50 -28.82 -13.26
CA LEU A 112 -33.39 -29.86 -13.78
C LEU A 112 -33.54 -29.67 -15.29
N GLU A 113 -33.18 -30.70 -16.04
CA GLU A 113 -33.44 -30.80 -17.47
C GLU A 113 -34.54 -31.83 -17.72
N ALA A 114 -35.57 -31.46 -18.47
CA ALA A 114 -36.64 -32.37 -18.88
C ALA A 114 -36.84 -32.24 -20.39
N THR A 115 -36.56 -33.33 -21.11
CA THR A 115 -36.72 -33.41 -22.57
C THR A 115 -37.86 -34.37 -22.87
N LEU A 116 -38.91 -33.88 -23.54
CA LEU A 116 -40.04 -34.70 -23.97
C LEU A 116 -39.95 -34.96 -25.48
N GLU A 117 -39.66 -36.19 -25.88
CA GLU A 117 -39.82 -36.64 -27.25
C GLU A 117 -41.16 -37.37 -27.39
N LYS A 118 -42.12 -36.73 -28.07
CA LYS A 118 -43.39 -37.36 -28.44
C LYS A 118 -43.26 -37.91 -29.86
N ALA A 119 -42.85 -39.16 -29.98
CA ALA A 119 -42.94 -39.91 -31.24
C ALA A 119 -44.34 -40.53 -31.37
N SER A 120 -45.24 -39.84 -32.07
CA SER A 120 -46.50 -40.43 -32.54
C SER A 120 -46.44 -40.56 -34.06
N ASN A 121 -45.88 -41.69 -34.51
CA ASN A 121 -46.09 -42.24 -35.84
C ASN A 121 -46.93 -43.50 -35.68
N PHE A 122 -48.24 -43.39 -35.90
CA PHE A 122 -49.16 -44.48 -36.17
C PHE A 122 -50.15 -44.01 -37.24
#